data_AF-A0A840GQ41-F1
#
_entry.id   AF-A0A840GQ41-F1
#
_cell.length_a   1.000
_cell.length_b   1.000
_cell.length_c   1.000
_cell.angle_alpha   90.00
_cell.angle_beta   90.00
_cell.angle_gamma   90.00
#
_symmetry.space_group_name_H-M   'P 1'
#
loop_
_entity.id
_entity.type
_entity.pdbx_description
1 polymer ?
#
loop_
_entity_poly.entity_id
_entity_poly.type
_entity_poly.pdbx_seq_one_letter_code
_entity_poly.pdbx_strand_id
1 'polypeptide(L)'
;MPNIGTIDVALDEMLVNLAAIVRRLARPEVTRTPEARRALAQSVHQYAVCAKRSSDPRVHELKSQLEETLKPSLRIVAIDGVKVA
;
A
#
# COMPACT_ATOMS: atom_id res chain seq x y z
N MET A 1 -27.46 -15.60 18.29
CA MET A 1 -26.12 -15.60 17.65
C MET A 1 -25.69 -14.15 17.51
N PRO A 2 -24.53 -13.72 18.02
CA PRO A 2 -23.99 -12.40 17.69
C PRO A 2 -23.85 -12.32 16.18
N ASN A 3 -24.28 -11.20 15.60
CA ASN A 3 -24.48 -11.05 14.17
C ASN A 3 -23.12 -10.97 13.47
N ILE A 4 -22.64 -12.08 12.91
CA ILE A 4 -21.29 -12.20 12.30
C ILE A 4 -21.07 -11.13 11.23
N GLY A 5 -22.12 -10.75 10.49
CA GLY A 5 -22.05 -9.66 9.52
C GLY A 5 -21.66 -8.30 10.13
N THR A 6 -21.94 -8.06 11.42
CA THR A 6 -21.48 -6.84 12.11
C THR A 6 -19.98 -6.86 12.39
N ILE A 7 -19.40 -8.04 12.60
CA ILE A 7 -17.96 -8.22 12.80
C ILE A 7 -17.22 -7.98 11.47
N ASP A 8 -17.72 -8.57 10.38
CA ASP A 8 -17.11 -8.39 9.05
C ASP A 8 -17.12 -6.92 8.62
N VAL A 9 -18.24 -6.21 8.82
CA VAL A 9 -18.33 -4.77 8.56
C VAL A 9 -17.36 -3.97 9.43
N ALA A 10 -17.22 -4.31 10.72
CA ALA A 10 -16.28 -3.62 11.60
C ALA A 10 -14.81 -3.84 11.17
N LEU A 11 -14.47 -5.05 10.72
CA LEU A 11 -13.14 -5.35 10.19
C LEU A 11 -12.88 -4.58 8.88
N ASP A 12 -13.87 -4.49 8.00
CA ASP A 12 -13.76 -3.73 6.75
C ASP A 12 -13.53 -2.24 7.02
N GLU A 13 -14.26 -1.65 7.98
CA GLU A 13 -14.03 -0.25 8.40
C GLU A 13 -12.64 -0.06 9.03
N MET A 14 -12.14 -1.02 9.82
CA MET A 14 -10.77 -0.97 10.33
C MET A 14 -9.73 -1.02 9.19
N LEU A 15 -9.98 -1.79 8.14
CA LEU A 15 -9.12 -1.84 6.95
C LEU A 15 -9.14 -0.51 6.20
N VAL A 16 -10.30 0.11 6.00
CA VAL A 16 -10.39 1.44 5.39
C VAL A 16 -9.56 2.47 6.15
N ASN A 17 -9.64 2.45 7.49
CA ASN A 17 -8.85 3.34 8.34
C ASN A 17 -7.34 3.07 8.26
N LEU A 18 -6.95 1.78 8.28
CA LEU A 18 -5.55 1.39 8.13
C LEU A 18 -4.98 1.87 6.77
N ALA A 19 -5.73 1.71 5.68
CA ALA A 19 -5.31 2.19 4.37
C ALA A 19 -5.04 3.70 4.36
N ALA A 20 -5.88 4.49 5.04
CA ALA A 20 -5.69 5.93 5.15
C ALA A 20 -4.37 6.27 5.88
N ILE A 21 -3.99 5.51 6.90
CA ILE A 21 -2.71 5.66 7.60
C ILE A 21 -1.54 5.31 6.66
N VAL A 22 -1.58 4.16 6.00
CA VAL A 22 -0.51 3.74 5.08
C VAL A 22 -0.36 4.74 3.92
N ARG A 23 -1.45 5.30 3.41
CA ARG A 23 -1.41 6.33 2.36
C ARG A 23 -0.76 7.64 2.82
N ARG A 24 -0.88 7.99 4.11
CA ARG A 24 -0.14 9.14 4.69
C ARG A 24 1.35 8.86 4.77
N LEU A 25 1.74 7.62 5.04
CA LEU A 25 3.15 7.20 5.02
C LEU A 25 3.75 7.20 3.62
N ALA A 26 2.94 6.96 2.57
CA ALA A 26 3.38 6.95 1.17
C ALA A 26 3.81 8.34 0.63
N ARG A 27 3.67 9.40 1.43
CA ARG A 27 4.05 10.75 1.05
C ARG A 27 5.55 10.85 0.74
N PRO A 28 5.95 11.55 -0.34
CA PRO A 28 7.36 11.71 -0.72
C PRO A 28 8.22 12.37 0.35
N GLU A 29 7.61 13.14 1.27
CA GLU A 29 8.31 13.76 2.39
C GLU A 29 8.77 12.73 3.44
N VAL A 30 8.07 11.61 3.56
CA VAL A 30 8.30 10.56 4.56
C VAL A 30 9.13 9.41 3.99
N THR A 31 9.06 9.16 2.68
CA THR A 31 9.66 7.98 2.02
C THR A 31 10.95 8.27 1.25
N ARG A 32 11.64 9.35 1.62
CA ARG A 32 12.88 9.80 0.93
C ARG A 32 14.06 8.84 1.10
N THR A 33 14.09 8.11 2.21
CA THR A 33 15.18 7.17 2.50
C THR A 33 14.84 5.76 2.02
N PRO A 34 15.84 4.96 1.61
CA PRO A 34 15.62 3.55 1.27
C PRO A 34 14.94 2.76 2.39
N GLU A 35 15.28 3.05 3.65
CA GLU A 35 14.72 2.40 4.83
C GLU A 35 13.23 2.75 4.99
N ALA A 36 12.87 4.02 4.86
CA ALA A 36 11.48 4.45 4.92
C ALA A 36 10.64 3.87 3.79
N ARG A 37 11.21 3.76 2.58
CA ARG A 37 10.55 3.12 1.44
C ARG A 37 10.35 1.62 1.66
N ARG A 38 11.31 0.92 2.27
CA ARG A 38 11.16 -0.49 2.67
C ARG A 38 10.07 -0.66 3.73
N ALA A 39 10.03 0.22 4.74
CA ALA A 39 8.99 0.21 5.77
C ALA A 39 7.60 0.42 5.15
N LEU A 40 7.45 1.37 4.23
CA LEU A 40 6.19 1.55 3.48
C LEU A 40 5.80 0.26 2.74
N ALA A 41 6.75 -0.37 2.02
CA ALA A 41 6.47 -1.60 1.28
C ALA A 41 5.98 -2.73 2.20
N GLN A 42 6.56 -2.84 3.40
CA GLN A 42 6.08 -3.80 4.41
C GLN A 42 4.67 -3.46 4.89
N SER A 43 4.37 -2.20 5.19
CA SER A 43 3.02 -1.78 5.61
C SER A 43 1.97 -2.03 4.53
N VAL A 44 2.28 -1.75 3.26
CA VAL A 44 1.39 -2.04 2.12
C VAL A 44 1.19 -3.55 1.96
N HIS A 45 2.24 -4.36 2.12
CA HIS A 45 2.12 -5.81 2.07
C HIS A 45 1.21 -6.36 3.18
N GLN A 46 1.39 -5.89 4.42
CA GLN A 46 0.53 -6.26 5.55
C GLN A 46 -0.93 -5.90 5.28
N TYR A 47 -1.18 -4.69 4.76
CA TYR A 47 -2.51 -4.28 4.34
C TYR A 47 -3.11 -5.22 3.28
N ALA A 48 -2.34 -5.54 2.22
CA ALA A 48 -2.79 -6.40 1.13
C ALA A 48 -3.17 -7.82 1.59
N VAL A 49 -2.43 -8.37 2.57
CA VAL A 49 -2.73 -9.68 3.18
C VAL A 49 -4.10 -9.64 3.88
N CYS A 50 -4.39 -8.59 4.65
CA CYS A 50 -5.67 -8.46 5.32
C CYS A 50 -6.82 -8.16 4.34
N ALA A 51 -6.59 -7.27 3.37
CA ALA A 51 -7.54 -6.89 2.33
C ALA A 51 -8.01 -8.08 1.48
N LYS A 52 -7.14 -9.09 1.25
CA LYS A 52 -7.48 -10.29 0.46
C LYS A 52 -8.70 -11.07 1.00
N ARG A 53 -8.98 -10.96 2.31
CA ARG A 53 -10.10 -11.68 2.95
C ARG A 53 -11.37 -10.82 3.10
N SER A 54 -11.30 -9.54 2.76
CA SER A 54 -12.43 -8.62 2.83
C SER A 54 -13.36 -8.80 1.63
N SER A 55 -14.67 -8.64 1.84
CA SER A 55 -15.67 -8.59 0.77
C SER A 55 -16.01 -7.16 0.34
N ASP A 56 -15.43 -6.16 1.00
CA ASP A 56 -15.71 -4.75 0.72
C ASP A 56 -14.92 -4.26 -0.50
N PRO A 57 -15.59 -3.79 -1.57
CA PRO A 57 -14.92 -3.27 -2.76
C PRO A 57 -14.01 -2.06 -2.47
N ARG A 58 -14.32 -1.25 -1.45
CA ARG A 58 -13.50 -0.10 -1.03
C ARG A 58 -12.11 -0.55 -0.60
N VAL A 59 -12.02 -1.69 0.09
CA VAL A 59 -10.75 -2.26 0.57
C VAL A 59 -9.89 -2.77 -0.59
N HIS A 60 -10.50 -3.36 -1.62
CA HIS A 60 -9.77 -3.80 -2.83
C HIS A 60 -9.27 -2.63 -3.68
N GLU A 61 -10.06 -1.57 -3.79
CA GLU A 61 -9.65 -0.33 -4.46
C GLU A 61 -8.46 0.33 -3.75
N LEU A 62 -8.56 0.47 -2.41
CA LEU A 62 -7.48 1.00 -1.59
C LEU A 62 -6.21 0.16 -1.68
N LYS A 63 -6.34 -1.16 -1.73
CA LYS A 63 -5.20 -2.07 -1.96
C LYS A 63 -4.50 -1.75 -3.27
N SER A 64 -5.26 -1.63 -4.35
CA SER A 64 -4.71 -1.34 -5.68
C SER A 64 -3.97 0.00 -5.69
N GLN A 65 -4.57 1.05 -5.11
CA GLN A 65 -3.93 2.36 -4.98
C GLN A 65 -2.63 2.31 -4.16
N LEU A 66 -2.61 1.56 -3.06
CA LEU A 66 -1.42 1.40 -2.22
C LEU A 66 -0.31 0.63 -2.95
N GLU A 67 -0.64 -0.45 -3.66
CA GLU A 67 0.32 -1.20 -4.47
C GLU A 67 0.91 -0.35 -5.60
N GLU A 68 0.12 0.56 -6.18
CA GLU A 68 0.61 1.54 -7.16
C GLU A 68 1.65 2.49 -6.59
N THR A 69 1.53 2.91 -5.33
CA THR A 69 2.54 3.79 -4.69
C THR A 69 3.92 3.14 -4.58
N LEU A 70 3.98 1.80 -4.58
CA LEU A 70 5.25 1.06 -4.52
C LEU A 70 5.91 0.91 -5.89
N LYS A 71 5.12 1.00 -6.97
CA LYS A 71 5.65 0.83 -8.33
C LYS A 71 6.80 1.83 -8.51
N PRO A 72 8.01 1.35 -8.89
CA PRO A 72 9.12 2.24 -9.11
C PRO A 72 8.76 3.21 -10.22
N SER A 73 8.80 4.51 -9.92
CA SER A 73 8.89 5.54 -10.95
C SER A 73 10.23 5.33 -11.63
N LEU A 74 10.25 4.53 -12.70
CA LEU A 74 11.40 4.33 -13.56
C LEU A 74 11.77 5.69 -14.17
N ARG A 75 12.61 6.46 -13.48
CA ARG A 75 13.35 7.55 -14.10
C ARG A 75 14.54 6.89 -14.79
N ILE A 76 14.43 6.72 -16.11
CA ILE A 76 15.60 6.43 -16.94
C ILE A 76 16.53 7.62 -16.76
N VAL A 77 17.58 7.44 -15.96
CA VAL A 77 18.71 8.37 -15.95
C VAL A 77 19.58 7.92 -17.10
N ALA A 78 19.52 8.62 -18.23
CA ALA A 78 20.53 8.45 -19.27
C ALA A 78 21.86 8.85 -18.63
N ILE A 79 22.68 7.86 -18.26
CA ILE A 79 24.07 8.09 -17.91
C ILE A 79 24.75 8.36 -19.24
N ASP A 80 25.21 9.60 -19.44
CA ASP A 80 25.91 10.00 -20.66
C ASP A 80 26.99 8.98 -21.05
N GLY A 81 26.71 8.24 -22.12
CA GLY A 81 27.74 7.74 -23.04
C GLY A 81 28.45 6.42 -22.74
N VAL A 82 28.19 5.68 -21.65
CA VAL A 82 28.91 4.40 -21.44
C VAL A 82 28.10 3.21 -21.93
N LYS A 83 28.45 2.71 -23.12
CA LYS A 83 28.05 1.38 -23.61
C LYS A 83 28.58 0.33 -22.65
N VAL A 84 27.68 -0.40 -21.99
CA VAL A 84 28.04 -1.66 -21.32
C VAL A 84 27.90 -2.76 -22.37
N ALA A 85 29.04 -3.37 -22.70
CA ALA A 85 29.16 -4.50 -23.62
C ALA A 85 28.62 -5.79 -23.00
#